data_AF-A0AAV2RDW1-F1
#
_entry.id   AF-A0AAV2RDW1-F1
#
_cell.length_a   1.000
_cell.length_b   1.000
_cell.length_c   1.000
_cell.angle_alpha   90.00
_cell.angle_beta   90.00
_cell.angle_gamma   90.00
#
_symmetry.space_group_name_H-M   'P 1'
#
loop_
_entity.id
_entity.type
_entity.pdbx_description
1 polymer ?
#
loop_
_entity_poly.entity_id
_entity_poly.type
_entity_poly.pdbx_seq_one_letter_code
_entity_poly.pdbx_strand_id
1 'polypeptide(L)'
;QREAGSLWPDRLKQFWLPALISNNRIPADIHVKIGLDKPFNITEKYSVATYESLHAVLQPRVTFTEFLVHVIKTFQQGKPNAHWRTYSNDCSSCTFDYKYITKVETLTEELAYIFNKLGIPADPSVAMNAHHQDPYAGLQKYRNVKRSLRKRIYDIYKYDFILFNYTVPDYYF
;
A
#
# COMPACT_ATOMS: atom_id res chain seq x y z
N GLN A 1 7.60 -7.43 -25.76
CA GLN A 1 9.07 -7.43 -25.87
C GLN A 1 9.62 -6.56 -24.75
N ARG A 2 10.55 -7.11 -23.93
CA ARG A 2 11.52 -6.42 -23.02
C ARG A 2 10.86 -5.54 -21.92
N GLU A 3 10.94 -5.83 -20.61
CA GLU A 3 12.11 -5.93 -19.73
C GLU A 3 11.75 -6.78 -18.49
N ALA A 4 12.36 -7.95 -18.33
CA ALA A 4 12.22 -8.79 -17.13
C ALA A 4 13.60 -9.04 -16.49
N GLY A 5 14.43 -8.00 -16.43
CA GLY A 5 15.73 -7.97 -15.76
C GLY A 5 15.60 -7.38 -14.36
N SER A 6 15.55 -8.24 -13.34
CA SER A 6 15.76 -8.02 -11.90
C SER A 6 15.25 -6.72 -11.23
N LEU A 7 13.95 -6.40 -11.32
CA LEU A 7 13.31 -5.46 -10.38
C LEU A 7 13.17 -6.03 -8.95
N TRP A 8 13.49 -7.31 -8.75
CA TRP A 8 13.24 -8.00 -7.49
C TRP A 8 14.07 -7.46 -6.30
N PRO A 9 15.39 -7.09 -6.43
CA PRO A 9 16.13 -6.54 -5.30
C PRO A 9 15.57 -5.18 -4.90
N ASP A 10 15.11 -4.39 -5.86
CA ASP A 10 14.52 -3.08 -5.59
C ASP A 10 13.19 -3.23 -4.87
N ARG A 11 12.35 -4.18 -5.27
CA ARG A 11 11.12 -4.46 -4.52
C ARG A 11 11.41 -5.01 -3.12
N LEU A 12 12.41 -5.88 -2.95
CA LEU A 12 12.87 -6.36 -1.62
C LEU A 12 13.24 -5.19 -0.72
N LYS A 13 14.01 -4.24 -1.23
CA LYS A 13 14.40 -3.02 -0.50
C LYS A 13 13.24 -2.08 -0.24
N GLN A 14 12.37 -1.88 -1.22
CA GLN A 14 11.31 -0.88 -1.15
C GLN A 14 10.14 -1.33 -0.27
N PHE A 15 9.79 -2.62 -0.29
CA PHE A 15 8.55 -3.11 0.32
C PHE A 15 8.77 -4.13 1.43
N TRP A 16 9.60 -5.15 1.21
CA TRP A 16 9.69 -6.27 2.15
C TRP A 16 10.61 -5.98 3.34
N LEU A 17 11.85 -5.51 3.12
CA LEU A 17 12.79 -5.23 4.20
C LEU A 17 12.27 -4.16 5.18
N PRO A 18 11.70 -3.01 4.75
CA PRO A 18 11.15 -2.03 5.68
C PRO A 18 10.01 -2.59 6.55
N ALA A 19 9.17 -3.45 5.96
CA ALA A 19 8.09 -4.12 6.68
C ALA A 19 8.64 -5.14 7.69
N LEU A 20 9.67 -5.92 7.33
CA LEU A 20 10.32 -6.84 8.26
C LEU A 20 10.97 -6.10 9.43
N ILE A 21 11.69 -5.00 9.18
CA ILE A 21 12.30 -4.16 10.23
C ILE A 21 11.21 -3.58 11.13
N SER A 22 10.13 -3.08 10.55
CA SER A 22 8.97 -2.56 11.29
C SER A 22 8.32 -3.62 12.19
N ASN A 23 8.53 -4.90 11.93
CA ASN A 23 8.00 -6.00 12.74
C ASN A 23 9.09 -6.73 13.53
N ASN A 24 10.31 -6.17 13.64
CA ASN A 24 11.45 -6.80 14.31
C ASN A 24 11.75 -8.22 13.81
N ARG A 25 11.55 -8.45 12.50
CA ARG A 25 11.70 -9.76 11.83
C ARG A 25 13.09 -9.99 11.24
N ILE A 26 14.01 -9.04 11.41
CA ILE A 26 15.41 -9.18 10.99
C ILE A 26 16.22 -9.68 12.19
N PRO A 27 16.76 -10.91 12.15
CA PRO A 27 17.61 -11.42 13.23
C PRO A 27 18.86 -10.56 13.43
N ALA A 28 19.30 -10.36 14.67
CA ALA A 28 20.51 -9.58 14.96
C ALA A 28 21.77 -10.19 14.32
N ASP A 29 21.81 -11.52 14.19
CA ASP A 29 22.90 -12.29 13.60
C ASP A 29 22.80 -12.42 12.06
N ILE A 30 21.87 -11.71 11.40
CA ILE A 30 21.66 -11.85 9.95
C ILE A 30 22.93 -11.59 9.15
N HIS A 31 23.74 -10.62 9.57
CA HIS A 31 25.00 -10.24 8.94
C HIS A 31 25.99 -11.41 8.84
N VAL A 32 26.10 -12.22 9.90
CA VAL A 32 26.93 -13.44 9.90
C VAL A 32 26.41 -14.45 8.86
N LYS A 33 25.09 -14.64 8.80
CA LYS A 33 24.44 -15.60 7.90
C LYS A 33 24.56 -15.22 6.42
N ILE A 34 24.74 -13.94 6.11
CA ILE A 34 24.89 -13.43 4.74
C ILE A 34 26.33 -13.00 4.41
N GLY A 35 27.30 -13.28 5.31
CA GLY A 35 28.71 -13.00 5.09
C GLY A 35 29.09 -11.51 5.12
N LEU A 36 28.41 -10.69 5.92
CA LEU A 36 28.79 -9.30 6.17
C LEU A 36 29.58 -9.18 7.48
N ASP A 37 30.69 -8.44 7.46
CA ASP A 37 31.53 -8.17 8.63
C ASP A 37 30.85 -7.26 9.66
N LYS A 38 29.89 -6.44 9.21
CA LYS A 38 29.17 -5.45 10.03
C LYS A 38 27.68 -5.77 10.07
N PRO A 39 26.96 -5.36 11.13
CA PRO A 39 25.51 -5.47 11.18
C PRO A 39 24.83 -4.90 9.93
N PHE A 40 23.80 -5.60 9.44
CA PHE A 40 23.05 -5.19 8.26
C PHE A 40 22.39 -3.82 8.46
N ASN A 41 22.59 -2.91 7.51
CA ASN A 41 22.02 -1.56 7.52
C ASN A 41 21.19 -1.31 6.27
N ILE A 42 19.88 -1.08 6.43
CA ILE A 42 18.96 -0.91 5.30
C ILE A 42 19.26 0.33 4.43
N THR A 43 19.96 1.34 4.95
CA THR A 43 20.32 2.53 4.17
C THR A 43 21.54 2.32 3.28
N GLU A 44 22.29 1.24 3.49
CA GLU A 44 23.48 0.92 2.70
C GLU A 44 23.11 0.18 1.41
N LYS A 45 23.95 0.35 0.39
CA LYS A 45 23.82 -0.33 -0.89
C LYS A 45 24.71 -1.58 -0.89
N TYR A 46 24.10 -2.74 -1.04
CA TYR A 46 24.80 -4.02 -1.15
C TYR A 46 24.82 -4.55 -2.59
N SER A 47 25.61 -5.59 -2.83
CA SER A 47 25.61 -6.33 -4.09
C SER A 47 24.30 -7.11 -4.28
N VAL A 48 23.97 -7.48 -5.53
CA VAL A 48 22.81 -8.33 -5.82
C VAL A 48 22.89 -9.65 -5.05
N ALA A 49 24.08 -10.28 -5.00
CA ALA A 49 24.32 -11.51 -4.26
C ALA A 49 23.97 -11.39 -2.76
N THR A 50 24.30 -10.26 -2.13
CA THR A 50 23.92 -10.01 -0.73
C THR A 50 22.39 -9.95 -0.55
N TYR A 51 21.67 -9.33 -1.48
CA TYR A 51 20.20 -9.33 -1.44
C TYR A 51 19.62 -10.72 -1.69
N GLU A 52 20.27 -11.55 -2.51
CA GLU A 52 19.85 -12.93 -2.77
C GLU A 52 20.00 -13.78 -1.51
N SER A 53 21.14 -13.65 -0.82
CA SER A 53 21.36 -14.29 0.48
C SER A 53 20.35 -13.81 1.53
N LEU A 54 20.06 -12.50 1.60
CA LEU A 54 19.02 -11.97 2.47
C LEU A 54 17.65 -12.59 2.17
N HIS A 55 17.26 -12.64 0.89
CA HIS A 55 15.98 -13.23 0.49
C HIS A 55 15.91 -14.72 0.85
N ALA A 56 16.98 -15.48 0.59
CA ALA A 56 17.06 -16.90 0.88
C ALA A 56 16.99 -17.20 2.39
N VAL A 57 17.67 -16.41 3.22
CA VAL A 57 17.69 -16.59 4.68
C VAL A 57 16.40 -16.10 5.33
N LEU A 58 15.87 -14.95 4.91
CA LEU A 58 14.69 -14.33 5.52
C LEU A 58 13.37 -14.93 5.04
N GLN A 59 13.34 -15.45 3.81
CA GLN A 59 12.12 -15.91 3.10
C GLN A 59 10.94 -14.95 3.36
N PRO A 60 11.07 -13.69 2.91
CA PRO A 60 10.28 -12.58 3.43
C PRO A 60 8.78 -12.81 3.19
N ARG A 61 8.06 -13.06 4.28
CA ARG A 61 6.59 -13.11 4.30
C ARG A 61 6.07 -12.10 5.31
N VAL A 62 5.14 -11.26 4.86
CA VAL A 62 4.49 -10.22 5.66
C VAL A 62 3.00 -10.50 5.67
N THR A 63 2.44 -10.71 6.85
CA THR A 63 0.99 -10.82 7.04
C THR A 63 0.32 -9.45 6.88
N PHE A 64 -0.99 -9.43 6.65
CA PHE A 64 -1.73 -8.17 6.55
C PHE A 64 -1.61 -7.32 7.83
N THR A 65 -1.66 -7.94 9.01
CA THR A 65 -1.46 -7.26 10.30
C THR A 65 -0.07 -6.63 10.41
N GLU A 66 0.98 -7.36 10.03
CA GLU A 66 2.36 -6.84 10.01
C GLU A 66 2.52 -5.69 9.01
N PHE A 67 1.84 -5.75 7.87
CA PHE A 67 1.76 -4.64 6.94
C PHE A 67 1.09 -3.40 7.56
N LEU A 68 -0.04 -3.54 8.26
CA LEU A 68 -0.68 -2.40 8.94
C LEU A 68 0.22 -1.81 10.04
N VAL A 69 0.95 -2.65 10.79
CA VAL A 69 1.96 -2.19 11.75
C VAL A 69 3.06 -1.40 11.05
N HIS A 70 3.53 -1.88 9.88
CA HIS A 70 4.51 -1.16 9.08
C HIS A 70 3.99 0.20 8.63
N VAL A 71 2.79 0.28 8.05
CA VAL A 71 2.15 1.54 7.65
C VAL A 71 2.15 2.52 8.82
N ILE A 72 1.64 2.14 9.98
CA ILE A 72 1.59 3.03 11.15
C ILE A 72 2.99 3.51 11.56
N LYS A 73 3.99 2.63 11.56
CA LYS A 73 5.37 3.04 11.87
C LYS A 73 5.91 4.08 10.88
N THR A 74 5.60 3.95 9.59
CA THR A 74 6.03 4.96 8.60
C THR A 74 5.41 6.34 8.85
N PHE A 75 4.15 6.40 9.30
CA PHE A 75 3.51 7.65 9.72
C PHE A 75 4.12 8.21 11.00
N GLN A 76 4.40 7.37 12.00
CA GLN A 76 5.07 7.79 13.24
C GLN A 76 6.48 8.38 12.99
N GLN A 77 7.15 7.92 11.94
CA GLN A 77 8.46 8.41 11.52
C GLN A 77 8.38 9.64 10.59
N GLY A 78 7.18 10.10 10.23
CA GLY A 78 6.99 11.21 9.30
C GLY A 78 7.42 10.90 7.86
N LYS A 79 7.53 9.63 7.49
CA LYS A 79 8.00 9.17 6.16
C LYS A 79 7.09 8.09 5.57
N PRO A 80 5.77 8.33 5.41
CA PRO A 80 4.89 7.38 4.75
C PRO A 80 5.30 7.20 3.28
N ASN A 81 5.19 5.98 2.77
CA ASN A 81 5.43 5.71 1.36
C ASN A 81 4.30 6.31 0.51
N ALA A 82 4.59 6.76 -0.70
CA ALA A 82 3.60 7.27 -1.66
C ALA A 82 2.43 6.31 -1.91
N HIS A 83 2.63 5.00 -1.78
CA HIS A 83 1.58 4.00 -1.95
C HIS A 83 0.51 3.97 -0.84
N TRP A 84 0.80 4.52 0.34
CA TRP A 84 -0.12 4.54 1.48
C TRP A 84 -0.14 5.86 2.24
N ARG A 85 0.40 6.94 1.66
CA ARG A 85 0.19 8.29 2.17
C ARG A 85 -1.29 8.68 2.05
N THR A 86 -1.74 9.62 2.86
CA THR A 86 -3.11 10.13 2.79
C THR A 86 -3.25 11.16 1.67
N TYR A 87 -4.42 11.20 1.05
CA TYR A 87 -4.76 12.23 0.05
C TYR A 87 -4.94 13.60 0.70
N SER A 88 -5.50 13.64 1.91
CA SER A 88 -5.67 14.86 2.71
C SER A 88 -4.35 15.60 3.02
N ASN A 89 -3.21 14.91 2.97
CA ASN A 89 -1.88 15.51 3.12
C ASN A 89 -1.12 15.61 1.79
N ASP A 90 -1.78 15.42 0.66
CA ASP A 90 -1.22 15.63 -0.67
C ASP A 90 -1.79 16.92 -1.28
N CYS A 91 -0.96 17.96 -1.36
CA CYS A 91 -1.34 19.28 -1.84
C CYS A 91 -1.93 19.26 -3.25
N SER A 92 -1.58 18.26 -4.07
CA SER A 92 -2.09 18.14 -5.43
C SER A 92 -3.62 17.98 -5.47
N SER A 93 -4.22 17.33 -4.47
CA SER A 93 -5.67 17.17 -4.42
C SER A 93 -6.42 18.49 -4.19
N CYS A 94 -5.81 19.48 -3.53
CA CYS A 94 -6.47 20.76 -3.25
C CYS A 94 -6.40 21.76 -4.42
N THR A 95 -5.55 21.53 -5.41
CA THR A 95 -5.29 22.49 -6.50
C THR A 95 -6.21 22.35 -7.71
N PHE A 96 -7.04 21.31 -7.76
CA PHE A 96 -7.94 21.06 -8.88
C PHE A 96 -9.39 21.41 -8.51
N ASP A 97 -10.06 22.09 -9.44
CA ASP A 97 -11.50 22.34 -9.36
C ASP A 97 -12.26 21.13 -9.94
N TYR A 98 -12.50 20.13 -9.07
CA TYR A 98 -13.14 18.89 -9.49
C TYR A 98 -14.61 19.11 -9.82
N LYS A 99 -14.98 18.84 -11.07
CA LYS A 99 -16.39 18.77 -11.50
C LYS A 99 -17.07 17.47 -11.09
N TYR A 100 -16.31 16.39 -10.96
CA TYR A 100 -16.79 15.05 -10.63
C TYR A 100 -15.81 14.36 -9.68
N ILE A 101 -16.35 13.65 -8.69
CA ILE A 101 -15.63 12.73 -7.81
C ILE A 101 -16.42 11.42 -7.85
N THR A 102 -15.77 10.31 -8.21
CA THR A 102 -16.42 9.01 -8.39
C THR A 102 -15.94 7.99 -7.36
N LYS A 103 -16.72 6.92 -7.20
CA LYS A 103 -16.47 5.80 -6.29
C LYS A 103 -16.20 4.54 -7.09
N VAL A 104 -15.23 3.75 -6.62
CA VAL A 104 -14.88 2.47 -7.28
C VAL A 104 -16.05 1.50 -7.22
N GLU A 105 -16.86 1.58 -6.16
CA GLU A 105 -18.03 0.74 -5.94
C GLU A 105 -19.14 0.92 -6.99
N THR A 106 -19.22 2.09 -7.62
CA THR A 106 -20.25 2.48 -8.60
C THR A 106 -19.63 3.01 -9.89
N LEU A 107 -18.39 2.61 -10.17
CA LEU A 107 -17.56 3.25 -11.18
C LEU A 107 -18.16 3.10 -12.59
N THR A 108 -18.76 1.96 -12.90
CA THR A 108 -19.38 1.71 -14.21
C THR A 108 -20.49 2.70 -14.49
N GLU A 109 -21.43 2.85 -13.54
CA GLU A 109 -22.59 3.73 -13.66
C GLU A 109 -22.18 5.20 -13.69
N GLU A 110 -21.23 5.58 -12.83
CA GLU A 110 -20.75 6.97 -12.76
C GLU A 110 -19.96 7.37 -14.00
N LEU A 111 -19.11 6.50 -14.54
CA LEU A 111 -18.42 6.77 -15.80
C LEU A 111 -19.40 6.86 -16.97
N ALA A 112 -20.45 6.05 -17.01
CA ALA A 112 -21.46 6.12 -18.06
C ALA A 112 -22.18 7.46 -18.05
N TYR A 113 -22.53 7.96 -16.85
CA TYR A 113 -23.09 9.29 -16.66
C TYR A 113 -22.13 10.38 -17.13
N ILE A 114 -20.86 10.33 -16.71
CA ILE A 114 -19.85 11.34 -17.06
C ILE A 114 -19.59 11.35 -18.56
N PHE A 115 -19.45 10.19 -19.19
CA PHE A 115 -19.20 10.08 -20.63
C PHE A 115 -20.36 10.66 -21.43
N ASN A 116 -21.61 10.36 -21.05
CA ASN A 116 -22.79 10.96 -21.64
C ASN A 116 -22.80 12.49 -21.50
N LYS A 117 -22.51 13.01 -20.30
CA LYS A 117 -22.45 14.46 -20.04
C LYS A 117 -21.37 15.18 -20.82
N LEU A 118 -20.25 14.53 -21.09
CA LEU A 118 -19.13 15.09 -21.86
C LEU A 118 -19.22 14.81 -23.37
N GLY A 119 -20.25 14.09 -23.83
CA GLY A 119 -20.40 13.72 -25.23
C GLY A 119 -19.31 12.75 -25.71
N ILE A 120 -18.73 11.95 -24.82
CA ILE A 120 -17.70 10.95 -25.14
C ILE A 120 -18.42 9.70 -25.69
N PRO A 121 -18.20 9.32 -26.96
CA PRO A 121 -18.89 8.19 -27.59
C PRO A 121 -18.17 6.87 -27.26
N ALA A 122 -18.02 6.56 -25.97
CA ALA A 122 -17.37 5.34 -25.49
C ALA A 122 -18.24 4.62 -24.46
N ASP A 123 -18.09 3.30 -24.38
CA ASP A 123 -18.65 2.50 -23.29
C ASP A 123 -17.57 2.30 -22.21
N PRO A 124 -17.76 2.85 -21.00
CA PRO A 124 -16.79 2.69 -19.91
C PRO A 124 -16.61 1.25 -19.46
N SER A 125 -17.56 0.34 -19.75
CA SER A 125 -17.45 -1.08 -19.43
C SER A 125 -16.27 -1.76 -20.17
N VAL A 126 -15.89 -1.24 -21.34
CA VAL A 126 -14.79 -1.76 -22.18
C VAL A 126 -13.41 -1.39 -21.60
N ALA A 127 -13.34 -0.30 -20.83
CA ALA A 127 -12.11 0.17 -20.19
C ALA A 127 -11.90 -0.39 -18.77
N MET A 128 -12.93 -1.01 -18.17
CA MET A 128 -12.83 -1.57 -16.83
C MET A 128 -12.06 -2.90 -16.86
N ASN A 129 -10.88 -2.91 -16.24
CA ASN A 129 -10.13 -4.13 -15.98
C ASN A 129 -11.01 -5.12 -15.20
N ALA A 130 -11.27 -6.29 -15.79
CA ALA A 130 -12.08 -7.39 -15.26
C ALA A 130 -11.63 -7.96 -13.88
N HIS A 131 -10.56 -7.43 -13.31
CA HIS A 131 -10.01 -7.81 -12.00
C HIS A 131 -10.69 -7.14 -10.79
N HIS A 132 -11.63 -6.22 -10.99
CA HIS A 132 -12.34 -5.49 -9.92
C HIS A 132 -13.77 -6.00 -9.70
N GLN A 133 -13.95 -7.32 -9.59
CA GLN A 133 -15.30 -7.90 -9.46
C GLN A 133 -15.97 -7.62 -8.11
N ASP A 134 -15.19 -7.42 -7.05
CA ASP A 134 -15.71 -7.07 -5.71
C ASP A 134 -14.88 -5.92 -5.11
N PRO A 135 -15.42 -4.68 -5.09
CA PRO A 135 -14.73 -3.53 -4.51
C PRO A 135 -14.53 -3.68 -2.98
N TYR A 136 -15.29 -4.57 -2.34
CA TYR A 136 -15.24 -4.83 -0.90
C TYR A 136 -14.36 -6.02 -0.51
N ALA A 137 -13.74 -6.72 -1.48
CA ALA A 137 -12.90 -7.89 -1.21
C ALA A 137 -11.76 -7.59 -0.21
N GLY A 138 -11.24 -6.35 -0.23
CA GLY A 138 -10.22 -5.88 0.70
C GLY A 138 -10.70 -5.81 2.16
N LEU A 139 -11.98 -5.53 2.41
CA LEU A 139 -12.53 -5.40 3.77
C LEU A 139 -12.42 -6.70 4.55
N GLN A 140 -12.50 -7.85 3.88
CA GLN A 140 -12.40 -9.16 4.54
C GLN A 140 -11.05 -9.39 5.22
N LYS A 141 -9.98 -8.72 4.75
CA LYS A 141 -8.66 -8.80 5.38
C LYS A 141 -8.62 -8.16 6.77
N TYR A 142 -9.55 -7.25 7.08
CA TYR A 142 -9.64 -6.58 8.38
C TYR A 142 -10.38 -7.39 9.46
N ARG A 143 -11.06 -8.51 9.10
CA ARG A 143 -11.84 -9.33 10.04
C ARG A 143 -11.03 -9.76 11.27
N ASN A 144 -9.79 -10.22 11.05
CA ASN A 144 -8.92 -10.76 12.11
C ASN A 144 -7.94 -9.72 12.68
N VAL A 145 -8.06 -8.45 12.28
CA VAL A 145 -7.19 -7.37 12.76
C VAL A 145 -7.73 -6.87 14.10
N LYS A 146 -6.86 -6.74 15.11
CA LYS A 146 -7.25 -6.22 16.43
C LYS A 146 -7.90 -4.84 16.30
N ARG A 147 -8.98 -4.60 17.05
CA ARG A 147 -9.70 -3.31 17.12
C ARG A 147 -8.78 -2.12 17.33
N SER A 148 -7.83 -2.22 18.27
CA SER A 148 -6.86 -1.15 18.54
C SER A 148 -5.98 -0.82 17.33
N LEU A 149 -5.61 -1.82 16.52
CA LEU A 149 -4.84 -1.63 15.31
C LEU A 149 -5.69 -1.01 14.19
N ARG A 150 -6.93 -1.48 14.00
CA ARG A 150 -7.90 -0.88 13.06
C ARG A 150 -8.14 0.60 13.39
N LYS A 151 -8.34 0.92 14.67
CA LYS A 151 -8.52 2.31 15.11
C LYS A 151 -7.33 3.20 14.76
N ARG A 152 -6.10 2.72 14.97
CA ARG A 152 -4.89 3.50 14.60
C ARG A 152 -4.78 3.74 13.10
N ILE A 153 -5.19 2.77 12.28
CA ILE A 153 -5.27 2.94 10.83
C ILE A 153 -6.36 3.96 10.48
N TYR A 154 -7.55 3.85 11.07
CA TYR A 154 -8.60 4.83 10.87
C TYR A 154 -8.16 6.25 11.24
N ASP A 155 -7.49 6.42 12.38
CA ASP A 155 -7.03 7.74 12.83
C ASP A 155 -6.04 8.37 11.82
N ILE A 156 -5.25 7.56 11.09
CA ILE A 156 -4.39 8.02 9.99
C ILE A 156 -5.22 8.51 8.80
N TYR A 157 -6.23 7.75 8.37
CA TYR A 157 -7.01 8.02 7.15
C TYR A 157 -8.31 8.80 7.39
N LYS A 158 -8.60 9.23 8.63
CA LYS A 158 -9.88 9.86 9.01
C LYS A 158 -10.31 10.98 8.05
N TYR A 159 -9.38 11.85 7.68
CA TYR A 159 -9.69 12.96 6.78
C TYR A 159 -9.92 12.52 5.34
N ASP A 160 -9.33 11.42 4.89
CA ASP A 160 -9.61 10.85 3.56
C ASP A 160 -11.03 10.26 3.53
N PHE A 161 -11.48 9.60 4.61
CA PHE A 161 -12.87 9.15 4.75
C PHE A 161 -13.85 10.32 4.64
N ILE A 162 -13.54 11.45 5.29
CA ILE A 162 -14.37 12.67 5.23
C ILE A 162 -14.35 13.26 3.82
N LEU A 163 -13.15 13.42 3.24
CA LEU A 163 -12.94 14.04 1.93
C LEU A 163 -13.72 13.33 0.82
N PHE A 164 -13.74 11.99 0.86
CA PHE A 164 -14.43 11.17 -0.14
C PHE A 164 -15.83 10.70 0.30
N ASN A 165 -16.35 11.24 1.41
CA ASN A 165 -17.67 10.93 1.94
C ASN A 165 -17.92 9.41 2.09
N TYR A 166 -16.99 8.73 2.76
CA TYR A 166 -17.10 7.34 3.19
C TYR A 166 -17.42 7.27 4.69
N THR A 167 -18.41 6.46 5.03
CA THR A 167 -18.73 6.12 6.42
C THR A 167 -17.99 4.85 6.83
N VAL A 168 -17.52 4.81 8.08
CA VAL A 168 -16.95 3.59 8.64
C VAL A 168 -18.06 2.75 9.26
N PRO A 169 -18.20 1.47 8.88
CA PRO A 169 -19.23 0.61 9.47
C PRO A 169 -19.00 0.38 10.97
N ASP A 170 -20.07 0.25 11.74
CA ASP A 170 -20.00 0.08 13.20
C ASP A 170 -19.12 -1.12 13.62
N TYR A 171 -19.17 -2.22 12.86
CA TYR A 171 -18.36 -3.42 13.12
C TYR A 171 -16.85 -3.21 12.97
N TYR A 172 -16.43 -2.09 12.36
CA TYR A 172 -15.03 -1.73 12.21
C TYR A 172 -14.41 -1.29 13.54
N PHE A 173 -15.19 -0.64 14.41
CA PHE A 173 -14.76 -0.24 15.74
C PHE A 173 -14.98 -1.39 16.71
#